data_AF-A0A7V3L5W1-F1
#
_entry.id   AF-A0A7V3L5W1-F1
#
_cell.length_a   1.000
_cell.length_b   1.000
_cell.length_c   1.000
_cell.angle_alpha   90.00
_cell.angle_beta   90.00
_cell.angle_gamma   90.00
#
_symmetry.space_group_name_H-M   'P 1'
#
loop_
_entity.id
_entity.type
_entity.pdbx_description
1 polymer ?
#
loop_
_entity_poly.entity_id
_entity_poly.type
_entity_poly.pdbx_seq_one_letter_code
_entity_poly.pdbx_strand_id
1 'polypeptide(L)'
;MSEANRRADLKTQIVRELVSPETVERAFWIAAAIGPVIGLFVGGTIGYIKRSTKRGLIGGFLLGLLTCVAYGMWRIFNVVTDKLGLDSVANLVVELFLFAAVGMLIGAIAAKLVVVLKRV
;
A
#
# COMPACT_ATOMS: atom_id res chain seq x y z
N MET A 1 -25.20 -4.53 40.25
CA MET A 1 -24.57 -4.68 38.92
C MET A 1 -24.17 -6.15 38.77
N SER A 2 -24.87 -6.91 37.92
CA SER A 2 -24.82 -8.38 37.87
C SER A 2 -23.53 -8.92 37.22
N GLU A 3 -23.00 -10.06 37.70
CA GLU A 3 -21.84 -10.74 37.11
C GLU A 3 -22.02 -11.08 35.63
N ALA A 4 -23.26 -11.28 35.18
CA ALA A 4 -23.60 -11.51 33.78
C ALA A 4 -23.24 -10.29 32.90
N ASN A 5 -23.49 -9.07 33.39
CA ASN A 5 -23.08 -7.84 32.68
C ASN A 5 -21.56 -7.71 32.65
N ARG A 6 -20.85 -8.08 33.73
CA ARG A 6 -19.39 -8.03 33.78
C ARG A 6 -18.74 -9.02 32.79
N ARG A 7 -19.32 -10.21 32.61
CA ARG A 7 -18.85 -11.21 31.62
C ARG A 7 -19.17 -10.81 30.17
N ALA A 8 -20.31 -10.17 29.93
CA ALA A 8 -20.65 -9.61 28.62
C ALA A 8 -19.69 -8.47 28.25
N ASP A 9 -19.39 -7.58 29.19
CA ASP A 9 -18.48 -6.45 28.96
C ASP A 9 -17.02 -6.93 28.75
N LEU A 10 -16.57 -7.95 29.48
CA LEU A 10 -15.28 -8.62 29.27
C LEU A 10 -15.18 -9.28 27.89
N LYS A 11 -16.22 -10.00 27.45
CA LYS A 11 -16.25 -10.57 26.08
C LYS A 11 -16.21 -9.46 25.02
N THR A 12 -16.87 -8.34 25.25
CA THR A 12 -16.92 -7.21 24.31
C THR A 12 -15.58 -6.46 24.26
N GLN A 13 -14.84 -6.35 25.38
CA GLN A 13 -13.51 -5.76 25.41
C GLN A 13 -12.43 -6.64 24.76
N ILE A 14 -12.58 -7.97 24.80
CA ILE A 14 -11.61 -8.91 24.19
C ILE A 14 -11.66 -8.86 22.64
N VAL A 15 -12.80 -8.49 22.04
CA VAL A 15 -12.95 -8.32 20.58
C VAL A 15 -12.74 -6.87 20.13
N ARG A 16 -12.06 -6.04 20.92
CA ARG A 16 -11.55 -4.76 20.41
C ARG A 16 -10.66 -5.07 19.21
N GLU A 17 -11.09 -4.66 18.02
CA GLU A 17 -10.28 -4.72 16.82
C GLU A 17 -8.88 -4.20 17.14
N LEU A 18 -7.86 -5.02 16.89
CA LEU A 18 -6.47 -4.68 17.20
C LEU A 18 -6.03 -3.41 16.47
N VAL A 19 -6.67 -3.11 15.33
CA VAL A 19 -6.45 -1.91 14.53
C VAL A 19 -7.78 -1.49 13.90
N SER A 20 -8.18 -0.22 14.10
CA SER A 20 -9.37 0.31 13.45
C SER A 20 -9.11 0.62 11.96
N PRO A 21 -10.11 0.46 11.08
CA PRO A 21 -9.97 0.80 9.66
C PRO A 21 -9.52 2.25 9.42
N GLU A 22 -9.96 3.19 10.26
CA GLU A 22 -9.55 4.60 10.15
C GLU A 22 -8.07 4.80 10.49
N THR A 23 -7.53 3.99 11.40
CA THR A 23 -6.11 4.04 11.74
C THR A 23 -5.26 3.59 10.55
N VAL A 24 -5.70 2.53 9.87
CA VAL A 24 -5.03 2.01 8.66
C VAL A 24 -5.15 3.01 7.50
N GLU A 25 -6.34 3.57 7.27
CA GLU A 25 -6.57 4.60 6.24
C GLU A 25 -5.62 5.80 6.44
N ARG A 26 -5.49 6.29 7.67
CA ARG A 26 -4.56 7.39 8.00
C ARG A 26 -3.11 7.00 7.74
N ALA A 27 -2.71 5.79 8.10
CA ALA A 27 -1.35 5.31 7.86
C ALA A 27 -1.03 5.24 6.36
N PHE A 28 -1.93 4.70 5.54
CA PHE A 28 -1.75 4.67 4.09
C PHE A 28 -1.77 6.06 3.46
N TRP A 29 -2.64 6.96 3.93
CA TRP A 29 -2.68 8.34 3.45
C TRP A 29 -1.36 9.06 3.75
N ILE A 30 -0.84 8.93 4.97
CA ILE A 30 0.46 9.48 5.36
C ILE A 30 1.55 8.89 4.47
N ALA A 31 1.58 7.56 4.31
CA ALA A 31 2.56 6.87 3.47
C ALA A 31 2.50 7.33 2.01
N ALA A 32 1.31 7.56 1.46
CA ALA A 32 1.12 8.12 0.11
C ALA A 32 1.66 9.55 0.00
N ALA A 33 1.47 10.38 1.02
CA ALA A 33 1.96 11.75 1.03
C ALA A 33 3.50 11.83 1.17
N ILE A 34 4.08 11.07 2.10
CA ILE A 34 5.51 11.16 2.42
C ILE A 34 6.38 10.22 1.57
N GLY A 35 5.80 9.14 1.03
CA GLY A 35 6.51 8.10 0.29
C GLY A 35 7.32 8.63 -0.89
N PRO A 36 6.76 9.48 -1.77
CA PRO A 36 7.50 10.09 -2.88
C PRO A 36 8.69 10.95 -2.41
N VAL A 37 8.51 11.67 -1.29
CA VAL A 37 9.56 12.53 -0.71
C VAL A 37 10.70 11.67 -0.15
N ILE A 38 10.37 10.67 0.68
CA ILE A 38 11.35 9.72 1.22
C ILE A 38 12.06 8.97 0.08
N GLY A 39 11.30 8.55 -0.92
CA GLY A 39 11.82 7.90 -2.12
C GLY A 39 12.86 8.75 -2.84
N LEU A 40 12.59 10.05 -3.05
CA LEU A 40 13.56 11.00 -3.61
C LEU A 40 14.83 11.09 -2.77
N PHE A 41 14.72 11.22 -1.45
CA PHE A 41 15.89 11.31 -0.57
C PHE A 41 16.74 10.03 -0.59
N VAL A 42 16.11 8.88 -0.46
CA VAL A 42 16.80 7.57 -0.46
C VAL A 42 17.41 7.29 -1.83
N GLY A 43 16.65 7.47 -2.91
CA GLY A 43 17.13 7.27 -4.27
C GLY A 43 18.22 8.24 -4.68
N GLY A 44 18.11 9.51 -4.26
CA GLY A 44 19.15 10.52 -4.46
C GLY A 44 20.45 10.16 -3.75
N THR A 45 20.36 9.71 -2.50
CA THR A 45 21.53 9.28 -1.70
C THR A 45 22.21 8.06 -2.33
N ILE A 46 21.45 7.02 -2.68
CA ILE A 46 21.99 5.83 -3.36
C ILE A 46 22.57 6.20 -4.73
N GLY A 47 21.88 7.07 -5.48
CA GLY A 47 22.33 7.57 -6.78
C GLY A 47 23.63 8.35 -6.70
N TYR A 48 23.79 9.19 -5.68
CA TYR A 48 25.02 9.93 -5.41
C TYR A 48 26.19 8.99 -5.14
N ILE A 49 26.01 7.99 -4.28
CA ILE A 49 27.03 6.97 -3.97
C ILE A 49 27.44 6.21 -5.26
N LYS A 50 26.47 5.89 -6.14
CA LYS A 50 26.70 5.16 -7.39
C LYS A 50 27.09 6.04 -8.58
N ARG A 51 27.38 7.33 -8.38
CA ARG A 51 27.66 8.33 -9.44
C ARG A 51 26.60 8.40 -10.54
N SER A 52 25.35 8.10 -10.20
CA SER A 52 24.21 8.11 -11.11
C SER A 52 23.01 8.81 -10.46
N THR A 53 23.20 10.06 -10.03
CA THR A 53 22.21 10.84 -9.27
C THR A 53 20.86 10.96 -10.00
N LYS A 54 20.87 11.20 -11.33
CA LYS A 54 19.63 11.28 -12.12
C LYS A 54 18.83 9.97 -12.08
N ARG A 55 19.49 8.82 -12.30
CA ARG A 55 18.83 7.51 -12.27
C ARG A 55 18.37 7.15 -10.86
N GLY A 56 19.16 7.50 -9.84
CA GLY A 56 18.81 7.30 -8.44
C GLY A 56 17.58 8.10 -8.00
N LEU A 57 17.51 9.39 -8.35
CA LEU A 57 16.35 10.24 -8.05
C LEU A 57 15.07 9.73 -8.73
N ILE A 58 15.15 9.39 -10.02
CA ILE A 58 14.00 8.85 -10.77
C ILE A 58 13.54 7.52 -10.15
N GLY A 59 14.47 6.59 -9.92
CA GLY A 59 14.16 5.29 -9.32
C GLY A 59 13.57 5.43 -7.91
N GLY A 60 14.13 6.32 -7.09
CA GLY A 60 13.64 6.61 -5.75
C GLY A 60 12.25 7.23 -5.74
N PHE A 61 12.00 8.23 -6.58
CA PHE A 61 10.69 8.85 -6.71
C PHE A 61 9.62 7.84 -7.15
N LEU A 62 9.93 7.02 -8.14
CA LEU A 62 9.02 5.97 -8.63
C LEU A 62 8.74 4.92 -7.55
N LEU A 63 9.75 4.51 -6.79
CA LEU A 63 9.57 3.62 -5.65
C LEU A 63 8.68 4.27 -4.59
N GLY A 64 8.87 5.57 -4.33
CA GLY A 64 8.02 6.34 -3.45
C GLY A 64 6.58 6.45 -3.93
N LEU A 65 6.33 6.58 -5.24
CA LEU A 65 4.98 6.57 -5.81
C LEU A 65 4.24 5.23 -5.63
N LEU A 66 4.95 4.13 -5.34
CA LEU A 66 4.29 2.86 -5.01
C LEU A 66 3.45 2.98 -3.74
N THR A 67 3.75 3.89 -2.81
CA THR A 67 2.91 4.11 -1.63
C THR A 67 1.57 4.75 -2.01
N CYS A 68 1.54 5.62 -3.02
CA CYS A 68 0.30 6.16 -3.58
C CYS A 68 -0.54 5.05 -4.24
N VAL A 69 0.12 4.14 -4.98
CA VAL A 69 -0.55 2.98 -5.57
C VAL A 69 -1.12 2.09 -4.46
N ALA A 70 -0.34 1.81 -3.41
CA ALA A 70 -0.79 1.01 -2.28
C ALA A 70 -2.02 1.63 -1.57
N TYR A 71 -2.04 2.96 -1.38
CA TYR A 71 -3.23 3.63 -0.86
C TYR A 71 -4.44 3.51 -1.80
N GLY A 72 -4.23 3.68 -3.11
CA GLY A 72 -5.30 3.45 -4.09
C GLY A 72 -5.84 2.03 -4.04
N MET A 73 -4.96 1.03 -3.90
CA MET A 73 -5.36 -0.38 -3.75
C MET A 73 -6.15 -0.61 -2.47
N TRP A 74 -5.74 -0.01 -1.35
CA TRP A 74 -6.48 -0.06 -0.08
C TRP A 74 -7.91 0.47 -0.22
N ARG A 75 -8.11 1.59 -0.92
CA ARG A 75 -9.44 2.14 -1.20
C ARG A 75 -10.29 1.19 -2.04
N ILE A 76 -9.71 0.58 -3.07
CA ILE A 76 -10.43 -0.36 -3.94
C ILE A 76 -10.80 -1.62 -3.15
N PHE A 77 -9.86 -2.16 -2.36
CA PHE A 77 -10.09 -3.30 -1.49
C PHE A 77 -11.32 -3.09 -0.59
N ASN A 78 -11.39 -1.96 0.12
CA ASN A 78 -12.52 -1.65 0.99
C ASN A 78 -13.84 -1.56 0.20
N VAL A 79 -13.84 -0.91 -0.98
CA VAL A 79 -15.04 -0.80 -1.83
C VAL A 79 -15.53 -2.17 -2.32
N VAL A 80 -14.61 -3.09 -2.64
CA VAL A 80 -14.96 -4.44 -3.10
C VAL A 80 -15.46 -5.27 -1.92
N THR A 81 -14.77 -5.19 -0.78
CA THR A 81 -15.12 -5.87 0.47
C THR A 81 -16.50 -5.43 0.98
N ASP A 82 -16.83 -4.14 0.93
CA ASP A 82 -18.13 -3.60 1.32
C ASP A 82 -19.29 -4.16 0.47
N LYS A 83 -19.01 -4.55 -0.79
CA LYS A 83 -20.03 -5.07 -1.71
C LYS A 83 -20.14 -6.60 -1.71
N LEU A 84 -19.02 -7.31 -1.60
CA LEU A 84 -18.96 -8.76 -1.75
C LEU A 84 -18.87 -9.50 -0.41
N GLY A 85 -18.52 -8.80 0.67
CA GLY A 85 -18.24 -9.38 1.99
C GLY A 85 -16.84 -9.98 2.08
N LEU A 86 -16.24 -9.90 3.28
CA LEU A 86 -14.89 -10.41 3.58
C LEU A 86 -14.74 -11.91 3.31
N ASP A 87 -15.77 -12.70 3.60
CA ASP A 87 -15.72 -14.17 3.54
C ASP A 87 -16.09 -14.74 2.15
N SER A 88 -16.23 -13.89 1.14
CA SER A 88 -16.64 -14.31 -0.19
C SER A 88 -15.46 -14.77 -1.04
N VAL A 89 -15.58 -15.97 -1.63
CA VAL A 89 -14.62 -16.47 -2.63
C VAL A 89 -14.55 -15.51 -3.84
N ALA A 90 -15.66 -14.85 -4.18
CA ALA A 90 -15.69 -13.86 -5.25
C ALA A 90 -14.82 -12.64 -4.91
N ASN A 91 -14.84 -12.18 -3.64
CA ASN A 91 -13.97 -11.10 -3.17
C ASN A 91 -12.49 -11.46 -3.39
N LEU A 92 -12.10 -12.66 -2.94
CA LEU A 92 -10.73 -13.14 -3.09
C LEU A 92 -10.27 -13.21 -4.56
N VAL A 93 -11.13 -13.71 -5.45
CA VAL A 93 -10.82 -13.80 -6.89
C VAL A 93 -10.65 -12.42 -7.51
N VAL A 94 -11.52 -11.46 -7.17
CA VAL A 94 -11.43 -10.08 -7.67
C VAL A 94 -10.13 -9.41 -7.20
N GLU A 95 -9.80 -9.56 -5.92
CA GLU A 95 -8.55 -9.03 -5.36
C GLU A 95 -7.32 -9.64 -6.03
N LEU A 96 -7.31 -10.96 -6.24
CA LEU A 96 -6.23 -11.64 -6.92
C LEU A 96 -6.01 -11.07 -8.33
N PHE A 97 -7.08 -10.92 -9.11
CA PHE A 97 -6.99 -10.32 -10.45
C PHE A 97 -6.53 -8.86 -10.41
N LEU A 98 -7.00 -8.08 -9.44
CA LEU A 98 -6.58 -6.70 -9.25
C LEU A 98 -5.07 -6.61 -8.96
N PHE A 99 -4.57 -7.38 -7.99
CA PHE A 99 -3.14 -7.41 -7.66
C PHE A 99 -2.30 -7.90 -8.83
N ALA A 100 -2.73 -8.94 -9.54
CA ALA A 100 -2.03 -9.43 -10.72
C ALA A 100 -1.94 -8.36 -11.82
N ALA A 101 -3.06 -7.70 -12.12
CA ALA A 101 -3.12 -6.66 -13.16
C ALA A 101 -2.24 -5.45 -12.81
N VAL A 102 -2.34 -4.95 -11.57
CA VAL A 102 -1.52 -3.84 -11.09
C VAL A 102 -0.04 -4.22 -11.08
N GLY A 103 0.30 -5.41 -10.58
CA GLY A 103 1.68 -5.92 -10.56
C GLY A 103 2.28 -6.05 -11.96
N MET A 104 1.52 -6.58 -12.92
CA MET A 104 1.94 -6.66 -14.33
C MET A 104 2.18 -5.27 -14.93
N LEU A 105 1.29 -4.31 -14.67
CA LEU A 105 1.43 -2.95 -15.17
C LEU A 105 2.68 -2.26 -14.59
N ILE A 106 2.89 -2.36 -13.28
CA ILE A 106 4.09 -1.82 -12.61
C ILE A 106 5.34 -2.49 -13.17
N GLY A 107 5.34 -3.82 -13.33
CA GLY A 107 6.46 -4.56 -13.90
C GLY A 107 6.79 -4.14 -15.33
N ALA A 108 5.78 -3.96 -16.19
CA ALA A 108 5.96 -3.50 -17.56
C ALA A 108 6.53 -2.07 -17.63
N ILE A 109 6.03 -1.17 -16.77
CA ILE A 109 6.54 0.20 -16.65
C ILE A 109 7.99 0.19 -16.17
N ALA A 110 8.31 -0.58 -15.13
CA ALA A 110 9.65 -0.72 -14.60
C ALA A 110 10.63 -1.29 -15.65
N ALA A 111 10.22 -2.32 -16.40
CA ALA A 111 11.02 -2.88 -17.48
C ALA A 111 11.35 -1.84 -18.56
N LYS A 112 10.35 -1.06 -19.01
CA LYS A 112 10.56 0.04 -19.96
C LYS A 112 11.48 1.11 -19.40
N LEU A 113 11.30 1.51 -18.16
CA LEU A 113 12.14 2.52 -17.51
C LEU A 113 13.59 2.08 -17.39
N VAL A 114 13.85 0.82 -17.03
CA VAL A 114 15.22 0.28 -17.00
C VAL A 114 15.87 0.36 -18.38
N VAL A 115 15.14 0.03 -19.44
CA VAL A 115 15.65 0.13 -20.83
C VAL A 115 15.94 1.59 -21.20
N VAL A 116 15.03 2.52 -20.90
CA VAL A 116 15.21 3.95 -21.20
C VAL A 116 16.37 4.53 -20.40
N LEU A 117 16.44 4.27 -19.09
CA LEU A 117 17.51 4.77 -18.23
C LEU A 117 18.87 4.20 -18.61
N LYS A 118 18.96 2.96 -19.13
CA LYS A 118 20.22 2.43 -19.67
C LYS A 118 20.71 3.15 -20.92
N ARG A 119 19.83 3.77 -21.70
CA ARG A 119 20.17 4.49 -22.94
C ARG A 119 20.60 5.95 -22.73
N VAL A 120 20.29 6.54 -21.57
CA VAL A 120 20.63 7.91 -21.17
C VAL A 120 21.85 7.92 -20.27
#